data_AF-A0A433ZSZ2-F1
#
_entry.id   AF-A0A433ZSZ2-F1
#
_cell.length_a   1.000
_cell.length_b   1.000
_cell.length_c   1.000
_cell.angle_alpha   90.00
_cell.angle_beta   90.00
_cell.angle_gamma   90.00
#
_symmetry.space_group_name_H-M   'P 1'
#
loop_
_entity.id
_entity.type
_entity.pdbx_description
1 polymer ?
#
loop_
_entity_poly.entity_id
_entity_poly.type
_entity_poly.pdbx_seq_one_letter_code
_entity_poly.pdbx_strand_id
1 'polypeptide(L)'
;MMDYRLQAQKTNPNRLVFLYKYCPKCSGRGYKRVPSSVAYQAIKYLVPDLNERTWRRNRKPFYEGLTGKCHIEESQAESWFEQLTC
;
A
#
# COMPACT_ATOMS: atom_id res chain seq x y z
N MET A 1 8.38 18.65 14.27
CA MET A 1 8.52 17.20 14.50
C MET A 1 9.10 16.63 13.20
N MET A 2 10.43 16.56 13.17
CA MET A 2 11.36 16.10 12.12
C MET A 2 11.11 16.53 10.66
N ASP A 3 11.40 17.81 10.38
CA ASP A 3 11.99 18.23 9.11
C ASP A 3 13.49 17.94 9.16
N TYR A 4 14.03 17.11 8.28
CA TYR A 4 15.48 17.15 8.03
C TYR A 4 15.82 16.85 6.57
N ARG A 5 16.27 17.91 5.92
CA ARG A 5 17.00 17.94 4.66
C ARG A 5 18.06 16.83 4.65
N LEU A 6 17.94 15.83 3.78
CA LEU A 6 19.10 15.05 3.34
C LEU A 6 19.54 15.57 1.98
N GLN A 7 20.59 16.38 2.08
CA GLN A 7 21.40 16.93 1.02
C GLN A 7 21.92 15.78 0.14
N ALA A 8 21.82 15.96 -1.17
CA ALA A 8 22.61 15.21 -2.14
C ALA A 8 24.09 15.52 -1.89
N GLN A 9 24.73 14.76 -1.02
CA GLN A 9 26.16 14.86 -0.77
C GLN A 9 26.87 13.86 -1.67
N LYS A 10 27.72 14.39 -2.56
CA LYS A 10 28.61 13.64 -3.44
C LYS A 10 29.44 12.66 -2.59
N THR A 11 29.16 11.37 -2.68
CA THR A 11 29.88 10.33 -1.93
C THR A 11 30.73 9.47 -2.87
N ASN A 12 31.89 9.09 -2.35
CA ASN A 12 32.98 8.33 -2.96
C ASN A 12 32.49 7.07 -3.73
N PRO A 13 32.96 6.82 -4.97
CA PRO A 13 32.49 5.73 -5.82
C PRO A 13 32.74 4.32 -5.28
N ASN A 14 33.55 4.15 -4.24
CA ASN A 14 33.94 2.83 -3.70
C ASN A 14 33.31 2.46 -2.35
N ARG A 15 32.27 3.17 -1.90
CA ARG A 15 31.53 2.79 -0.68
C ARG A 15 30.09 2.48 -1.05
N LEU A 16 29.71 1.19 -0.99
CA LEU A 16 28.32 0.75 -1.09
C LEU A 16 27.56 1.26 0.14
N VAL A 17 27.06 2.49 0.05
CA VAL A 17 26.12 3.05 1.01
C VAL A 17 24.74 2.60 0.55
N PHE A 18 24.07 1.77 1.35
CA PHE A 18 22.65 1.49 1.17
C PHE A 18 21.88 2.78 1.40
N LEU A 19 21.61 3.49 0.30
CA LEU A 19 20.70 4.63 0.32
C LEU A 19 19.30 4.05 0.51
N TYR A 20 18.68 4.33 1.66
CA TYR A 20 17.24 4.12 1.83
C TYR A 20 16.52 4.94 0.76
N LYS A 21 16.08 4.26 -0.30
CA LYS A 21 15.26 4.85 -1.36
C LYS A 21 13.81 4.62 -0.99
N TYR A 22 13.04 5.70 -0.93
CA TYR A 22 11.58 5.57 -0.83
C TYR A 22 11.06 4.80 -2.05
N CYS A 23 10.16 3.85 -1.82
CA CYS A 23 9.50 3.14 -2.91
C CYS A 23 8.79 4.16 -3.83
N PRO A 24 9.08 4.20 -5.14
CA PRO A 24 8.49 5.19 -6.04
C PRO A 24 6.98 5.03 -6.21
N LYS A 25 6.42 3.88 -5.81
CA LYS A 25 4.99 3.57 -5.94
C LYS A 25 4.17 4.00 -4.71
N CYS A 26 4.67 3.75 -3.50
CA CYS A 26 3.94 4.06 -2.25
C CYS A 26 4.57 5.18 -1.41
N SER A 27 5.80 5.58 -1.71
CA SER A 27 6.60 6.53 -0.92
C SER A 27 6.76 6.11 0.55
N GLY A 28 6.82 4.80 0.81
CA GLY A 28 6.88 4.25 2.17
C GLY A 28 5.56 4.26 2.93
N ARG A 29 4.43 4.63 2.30
CA ARG A 29 3.10 4.56 2.93
C ARG A 29 2.45 3.18 2.88
N GLY A 30 3.01 2.30 2.06
CA GLY A 30 2.47 0.99 1.78
C GLY A 30 1.16 0.98 0.97
N TYR A 31 0.35 -0.07 1.14
CA TYR A 31 -0.91 -0.27 0.45
C TYR A 31 -1.92 0.82 0.86
N LYS A 32 -2.30 1.65 -0.10
CA LYS A 32 -3.28 2.72 0.13
C LYS A 32 -4.67 2.11 0.33
N ARG A 33 -5.22 2.27 1.54
CA ARG A 33 -6.58 1.84 1.85
C ARG A 33 -7.59 2.63 1.01
N VAL A 34 -8.36 1.90 0.20
CA VAL A 34 -9.50 2.45 -0.53
C VAL A 34 -10.76 2.20 0.30
N PRO A 35 -11.50 3.24 0.72
CA PRO A 35 -12.73 3.06 1.46
C PRO A 35 -13.74 2.20 0.71
N SER A 36 -14.43 1.31 1.41
CA SER A 36 -15.46 0.43 0.82
C SER A 36 -16.55 1.20 0.09
N SER A 37 -16.87 2.43 0.51
CA SER A 37 -17.82 3.31 -0.18
C SER A 37 -17.36 3.71 -1.58
N VAL A 38 -16.06 3.98 -1.77
CA VAL A 38 -15.50 4.31 -3.09
C VAL A 38 -15.56 3.10 -4.01
N ALA A 39 -15.20 1.92 -3.48
CA ALA A 39 -15.32 0.67 -4.22
C ALA A 39 -16.79 0.36 -4.60
N TYR A 40 -17.73 0.59 -3.68
CA TYR A 40 -19.15 0.43 -3.96
C TYR A 40 -19.62 1.33 -5.09
N GLN A 41 -19.25 2.62 -5.09
CA GLN A 41 -19.64 3.54 -6.17
C GLN A 41 -19.11 3.06 -7.52
N ALA A 42 -17.85 2.64 -7.59
CA ALA A 42 -17.25 2.10 -8.81
C ALA A 42 -17.99 0.84 -9.30
N ILE A 43 -18.33 -0.08 -8.39
CA ILE A 43 -19.01 -1.33 -8.73
C ILE A 43 -20.47 -1.08 -9.12
N LYS A 44 -21.14 -0.10 -8.50
CA LYS A 44 -22.52 0.27 -8.84
C LYS A 44 -22.64 0.74 -10.29
N TYR A 45 -21.62 1.39 -10.85
CA TYR A 45 -21.60 1.73 -12.28
C TYR A 45 -21.59 0.48 -13.19
N LEU A 46 -20.99 -0.62 -12.73
CA LEU A 46 -20.92 -1.89 -13.48
C LEU A 46 -22.13 -2.79 -13.23
N VAL A 47 -22.71 -2.71 -12.02
CA VAL A 47 -23.88 -3.50 -11.59
C VAL A 47 -24.92 -2.55 -10.99
N PRO A 48 -25.74 -1.88 -11.82
CA PRO A 48 -26.68 -0.84 -11.36
C PRO A 48 -27.73 -1.35 -10.36
N ASP A 49 -28.14 -2.61 -10.49
CA ASP A 49 -29.14 -3.24 -9.62
C ASP A 49 -28.58 -3.62 -8.23
N LEU A 50 -27.26 -3.46 -8.02
CA LEU A 50 -26.65 -3.73 -6.75
C LEU A 50 -27.01 -2.64 -5.73
N ASN A 51 -27.91 -2.99 -4.81
CA ASN A 51 -28.29 -2.10 -3.72
C ASN A 51 -27.22 -2.04 -2.61
N GLU A 52 -27.13 -0.91 -1.93
CA GLU A 52 -26.14 -0.63 -0.87
C GLU A 52 -26.28 -1.59 0.32
N ARG A 53 -27.52 -1.95 0.67
CA ARG A 53 -27.79 -2.93 1.74
C ARG A 53 -27.19 -4.29 1.41
N THR A 54 -27.34 -4.75 0.16
CA THR A 54 -26.77 -6.01 -0.34
C THR A 54 -25.26 -5.93 -0.40
N TRP A 55 -24.70 -4.79 -0.85
CA TRP A 55 -23.26 -4.54 -0.81
C TRP A 55 -22.71 -4.71 0.60
N ARG A 56 -23.24 -3.96 1.57
CA ARG A 56 -22.74 -3.93 2.96
C ARG A 56 -22.78 -5.31 3.64
N ARG A 57 -23.80 -6.12 3.34
CA ARG A 57 -23.99 -7.43 3.99
C ARG A 57 -23.20 -8.55 3.31
N ASN A 58 -23.18 -8.58 1.98
CA ASN A 58 -22.75 -9.77 1.25
C ASN A 58 -21.44 -9.56 0.49
N ARG A 59 -21.20 -8.35 -0.03
CA ARG A 59 -20.06 -8.07 -0.92
C ARG A 59 -18.90 -7.37 -0.21
N LYS A 60 -19.22 -6.49 0.75
CA LYS A 60 -18.24 -5.75 1.54
C LYS A 60 -17.27 -6.69 2.29
N PRO A 61 -17.71 -7.78 2.96
CA PRO A 61 -16.78 -8.70 3.62
C PRO A 61 -15.76 -9.31 2.67
N PHE A 62 -16.19 -9.67 1.44
CA PHE A 62 -15.30 -10.18 0.41
C PHE A 62 -14.26 -9.13 -0.03
N TYR A 63 -14.70 -7.89 -0.28
CA TYR A 63 -13.81 -6.78 -0.60
C TYR A 63 -12.80 -6.47 0.52
N GLU A 64 -13.25 -6.48 1.77
CA GLU A 64 -12.37 -6.29 2.94
C GLU A 64 -11.37 -7.45 3.08
N GLY A 65 -11.77 -8.69 2.77
CA GLY A 65 -10.87 -9.83 2.69
C GLY A 65 -9.76 -9.65 1.65
N LEU A 66 -10.09 -9.16 0.45
CA LEU A 66 -9.10 -8.85 -0.59
C LEU A 66 -8.12 -7.77 -0.12
N THR A 67 -8.63 -6.71 0.52
CA THR A 67 -7.80 -5.64 1.09
C THR A 67 -6.87 -6.17 2.17
N GLY A 68 -7.38 -7.05 3.04
CA GLY A 68 -6.59 -7.72 4.07
C GLY A 68 -5.46 -8.55 3.47
N LYS A 69 -5.71 -9.27 2.38
CA LYS A 69 -4.67 -10.03 1.68
C LYS A 69 -3.57 -9.13 1.15
N CYS A 70 -3.90 -7.97 0.56
CA CYS A 70 -2.88 -7.01 0.12
C CYS A 70 -1.96 -6.54 1.27
N HIS A 71 -2.50 -6.35 2.47
CA HIS A 71 -1.69 -5.99 3.64
C HIS A 71 -0.77 -7.12 4.10
N ILE A 72 -1.25 -8.37 4.08
CA ILE A 72 -0.43 -9.53 4.45
C ILE A 72 0.77 -9.65 3.51
N GLU A 73 0.54 -9.59 2.20
CA GLU A 73 1.60 -9.70 1.18
C GLU A 73 2.60 -8.55 1.30
N GLU A 74 2.13 -7.34 1.62
CA GLU A 74 2.98 -6.19 1.87
C GLU A 74 3.91 -6.41 3.08
N SER A 75 3.37 -6.87 4.21
CA SER A 75 4.18 -7.16 5.39
C SER A 75 5.17 -8.31 5.15
N GLN A 76 4.79 -9.30 4.34
CA GLN A 76 5.70 -10.38 3.97
C GLN A 76 6.84 -9.89 3.07
N ALA A 77 6.54 -9.04 2.10
CA ALA A 77 7.56 -8.41 1.26
C ALA A 77 8.53 -7.53 2.07
N GLU A 78 8.02 -6.80 3.07
CA GLU A 78 8.83 -6.00 3.99
C GLU A 78 9.75 -6.90 4.83
N SER A 79 9.24 -7.99 5.41
CA SER A 79 10.06 -8.94 6.17
C SER A 79 11.16 -9.59 5.34
N TRP A 80 10.88 -9.95 4.09
CA TRP A 80 11.92 -10.48 3.19
C TRP A 80 12.97 -9.44 2.82
N PHE A 81 12.55 -8.19 2.64
CA PHE A 81 13.49 -7.10 2.38
C PHE A 81 14.44 -6.91 3.57
N GLU A 82 13.90 -6.85 4.80
CA GLU A 82 14.70 -6.74 6.02
C GLU A 82 15.70 -7.89 6.17
N GLN A 83 15.29 -9.13 5.89
CA GLN A 83 16.17 -10.30 5.94
C GLN A 83 17.33 -10.25 4.94
N LEU A 84 17.14 -9.61 3.78
CA LEU A 84 18.16 -9.51 2.74
C LEU A 84 19.09 -8.31 2.92
N THR A 85 18.63 -7.25 3.61
CA THR A 85 19.38 -6.00 3.75
C THR A 85 20.08 -5.81 5.09
N CYS A 86 19.66 -6.53 6.14
CA CYS A 86 20.22 -6.44 7.49
C CYS A 86 21.23 -7.56 7.79
#